data_AF-A0A2W7SBT7-F1
#
_entry.id   AF-A0A2W7SBT7-F1
#
_cell.length_a   1.000
_cell.length_b   1.000
_cell.length_c   1.000
_cell.angle_alpha   90.00
_cell.angle_beta   90.00
_cell.angle_gamma   90.00
#
_symmetry.space_group_name_H-M   'P 1'
#
loop_
_entity.id
_entity.type
_entity.pdbx_description
1 polymer ?
#
loop_
_entity_poly.entity_id
_entity_poly.type
_entity_poly.pdbx_seq_one_letter_code
_entity_poly.pdbx_strand_id
1 'polypeptide(L)' 'MEQPVREKRRKNFIILSSVRDIFMALLYIGMAIILFGGKHWEIPQIIALGDVFCYFLGSVCLLYGGFRMYRGIKKMY' A
#
# COMPACT_ATOMS: atom_id res chain seq x y z
N MET A 1 -10.94 -25.04 -30.47
CA MET A 1 -11.73 -24.67 -29.27
C MET A 1 -10.84 -23.96 -28.23
N GLU A 2 -10.29 -22.78 -28.54
CA GLU A 2 -9.25 -22.11 -27.71
C GLU A 2 -9.76 -20.93 -26.88
N GLN A 3 -11.02 -20.54 -27.08
CA GLN A 3 -11.67 -19.40 -26.42
C GLN A 3 -11.73 -19.52 -24.87
N PRO A 4 -12.05 -20.68 -24.24
CA PRO A 4 -12.23 -20.72 -22.78
C PRO A 4 -10.92 -20.59 -22.01
N VAL A 5 -9.78 -20.99 -22.59
CA VAL A 5 -8.46 -20.90 -21.96
C VAL A 5 -7.94 -19.45 -21.95
N ARG A 6 -8.26 -18.67 -22.99
CA ARG A 6 -7.84 -17.27 -23.11
C ARG A 6 -8.61 -16.36 -22.16
N GLU A 7 -9.90 -16.60 -21.95
CA GLU A 7 -10.72 -15.86 -20.97
C GLU A 7 -10.28 -16.14 -19.52
N LYS A 8 -9.98 -17.41 -19.20
CA LYS A 8 -9.53 -17.80 -17.85
C LYS A 8 -8.19 -17.14 -17.49
N ARG A 9 -7.27 -17.01 -18.45
CA ARG A 9 -6.01 -16.25 -18.27
C ARG A 9 -6.23 -14.75 -18.11
N ARG A 10 -7.16 -14.14 -18.85
CA ARG A 10 -7.50 -12.71 -18.70
C ARG A 10 -8.05 -12.40 -17.30
N LYS A 11 -8.97 -13.24 -16.79
CA LYS A 11 -9.54 -13.07 -15.45
C LYS A 11 -8.46 -13.18 -14.36
N ASN A 12 -7.59 -14.19 -14.43
CA ASN A 12 -6.47 -14.30 -13.49
C ASN A 12 -5.51 -13.11 -13.54
N PHE A 13 -5.22 -12.57 -14.72
CA PHE A 13 -4.34 -11.42 -14.87
C PHE A 13 -4.93 -10.14 -14.26
N ILE A 14 -6.25 -9.94 -14.41
CA ILE A 14 -6.96 -8.81 -13.80
C ILE A 14 -6.95 -8.93 -12.27
N ILE A 15 -7.24 -10.13 -11.74
CA ILE A 15 -7.21 -10.41 -10.30
C ILE A 15 -5.80 -10.17 -9.74
N LEU A 16 -4.74 -10.64 -10.41
CA LEU A 16 -3.37 -10.40 -9.99
C LEU A 16 -3.03 -8.90 -9.93
N SER A 17 -3.51 -8.13 -10.92
CA SER A 17 -3.27 -6.68 -10.96
C SER A 17 -3.93 -5.96 -9.78
N SER A 18 -5.16 -6.34 -9.43
CA SER A 18 -5.90 -5.76 -8.31
C SER A 18 -5.30 -6.18 -6.95
N VAL A 19 -4.90 -7.44 -6.80
CA VAL A 19 -4.21 -7.92 -5.58
C VAL A 19 -2.88 -7.19 -5.40
N ARG A 20 -2.12 -6.96 -6.46
CA ARG A 20 -0.88 -6.18 -6.41
C ARG A 20 -1.12 -4.73 -5.99
N ASP A 21 -2.19 -4.10 -6.49
CA ASP A 21 -2.55 -2.73 -6.09
C ASP A 21 -2.93 -2.65 -4.60
N ILE A 22 -3.65 -3.65 -4.08
CA ILE A 22 -4.01 -3.77 -2.66
C ILE A 22 -2.77 -4.05 -1.80
N PHE A 23 -1.91 -4.96 -2.23
CA PHE A 23 -0.67 -5.30 -1.52
C PHE A 23 0.25 -4.08 -1.40
N MET A 24 0.40 -3.31 -2.48
CA MET A 24 1.15 -2.06 -2.45
C MET A 24 0.53 -1.04 -1.49
N ALA A 25 -0.80 -0.90 -1.46
CA ALA A 25 -1.46 -0.04 -0.50
C ALA A 25 -1.22 -0.49 0.96
N LEU A 26 -1.23 -1.80 1.22
CA LEU A 26 -0.92 -2.37 2.53
C LEU A 26 0.51 -2.05 2.97
N LEU A 27 1.48 -2.13 2.06
CA LEU A 27 2.87 -1.76 2.33
C LEU A 27 3.02 -0.28 2.70
N TYR A 28 2.31 0.62 2.02
CA TYR A 28 2.30 2.06 2.36
C TYR A 28 1.73 2.33 3.75
N ILE A 29 0.64 1.63 4.12
CA ILE A 29 0.05 1.74 5.47
C ILE A 29 1.01 1.16 6.51
N GLY A 30 1.63 0.02 6.24
CA GLY A 30 2.66 -0.58 7.11
C GLY A 30 3.83 0.36 7.34
N MET A 31 4.32 1.02 6.29
CA MET A 31 5.37 2.04 6.41
C MET A 31 4.93 3.25 7.23
N ALA A 32 3.68 3.72 7.08
CA ALA A 32 3.15 4.81 7.89
C ALA A 32 3.10 4.44 9.38
N ILE A 33 2.69 3.22 9.71
CA ILE A 33 2.66 2.71 11.08
C ILE A 33 4.07 2.61 11.65
N ILE A 34 5.03 2.10 10.88
CA ILE A 34 6.44 2.02 11.29
C ILE A 34 7.05 3.41 11.47
N LEU A 35 6.72 4.38 10.63
CA LEU A 35 7.19 5.77 10.78
C LEU A 35 6.61 6.43 12.04
N PHE A 36 5.34 6.17 12.36
CA PHE A 36 4.70 6.69 13.57
C PHE A 36 5.22 6.00 14.85
N GLY A 37 5.47 4.69 14.78
CA GLY A 37 6.01 3.88 15.90
C GLY A 37 7.53 3.91 16.02
N GLY A 38 8.25 4.29 14.97
CA GLY A 38 9.72 4.33 14.91
C GLY A 38 10.32 5.41 15.81
N LYS A 39 9.54 6.45 16.12
CA LYS A 39 9.86 7.41 17.17
C LYS A 39 9.86 6.77 18.57
N HIS A 40 9.03 5.75 18.80
CA HIS A 40 9.00 5.03 20.07
C HIS A 40 10.09 3.96 20.17
N TRP A 41 10.55 3.42 19.03
CA TRP A 41 11.62 2.42 18.96
C TRP A 41 13.04 3.00 18.90
N GLU A 42 13.18 4.33 19.03
CA GLU A 42 14.45 5.06 18.99
C GLU A 42 15.34 4.71 17.79
N ILE A 43 14.74 4.52 16.61
CA ILE A 43 15.50 4.15 15.41
C ILE A 43 16.38 5.35 14.99
N PRO A 44 17.72 5.23 15.00
CA PRO A 44 18.62 6.37 14.81
C PRO A 44 18.46 7.03 13.41
N GLN A 45 18.07 6.26 12.40
CA GLN A 45 17.78 6.78 11.04
C GLN A 45 16.51 7.66 10.99
N ILE A 46 15.53 7.41 11.85
CA ILE A 46 14.25 8.13 11.89
C ILE A 46 14.41 9.41 12.72
N ILE A 47 15.15 9.33 13.83
CA ILE A 47 15.49 10.48 14.67
C ILE A 47 16.37 11.49 13.91
N ALA A 48 17.35 11.01 13.14
CA ALA A 48 18.24 11.85 12.33
C ALA A 48 17.50 12.60 11.20
N LEU A 49 16.35 12.09 10.74
CA LEU A 49 15.53 12.73 9.70
C LEU A 49 14.69 13.91 10.23
N GLY A 50 14.55 14.03 11.55
CA GLY A 50 13.74 15.03 12.21
C GLY A 50 12.26 14.64 12.32
N ASP A 51 11.68 14.87 13.51
CA ASP A 51 10.30 14.51 13.85
C ASP A 51 9.27 15.04 12.86
N VAL A 52 9.44 16.30 12.41
CA VAL A 52 8.53 16.96 11.47
C VAL A 52 8.44 16.19 10.16
N PHE A 53 9.59 15.70 9.67
CA PHE A 53 9.65 14.98 8.40
C PHE A 53 9.02 13.59 8.52
N CYS A 54 9.23 12.90 9.64
CA CYS A 54 8.61 11.61 9.92
C CYS A 54 7.10 11.69 10.07
N TYR A 55 6.59 12.70 10.78
CA TYR A 55 5.15 12.92 10.86
C TYR A 55 4.56 13.28 9.49
N PHE A 56 5.23 14.13 8.71
CA PHE A 56 4.77 14.50 7.37
C PHE A 56 4.72 13.30 6.42
N LEU A 57 5.81 12.51 6.33
CA LEU A 57 5.87 11.29 5.53
C LEU A 57 4.86 10.25 6.00
N GLY A 58 4.73 10.06 7.31
CA GLY A 58 3.74 9.17 7.91
C GLY A 58 2.32 9.56 7.51
N SER A 59 1.95 10.84 7.64
CA SER A 59 0.64 11.36 7.25
C SER A 59 0.37 11.22 5.76
N VAL A 60 1.34 11.52 4.89
CA VAL A 60 1.21 11.36 3.44
C VAL A 60 1.06 9.88 3.07
N CYS A 61 1.86 8.98 3.65
CA CYS A 61 1.74 7.54 3.42
C CYS A 61 0.40 6.98 3.93
N LEU A 62 -0.12 7.48 5.04
CA LEU A 62 -1.41 7.05 5.59
C LEU A 62 -2.58 7.54 4.73
N LEU A 63 -2.58 8.82 4.31
CA LEU A 63 -3.56 9.37 3.39
C LEU A 63 -3.51 8.69 2.02
N TYR A 64 -2.31 8.54 1.46
CA TYR A 64 -2.11 7.93 0.14
C TYR A 64 -2.43 6.42 0.16
N GLY A 65 -1.95 5.70 1.17
CA GLY A 65 -2.25 4.28 1.38
C GLY A 65 -3.74 4.03 1.61
N GLY A 66 -4.41 4.85 2.42
CA GLY A 66 -5.85 4.80 2.65
C GLY A 66 -6.66 5.08 1.39
N PHE A 67 -6.32 6.11 0.62
CA PHE A 67 -7.01 6.43 -0.64
C PHE A 67 -6.81 5.32 -1.70
N ARG A 68 -5.63 4.70 -1.73
CA ARG A 68 -5.31 3.60 -2.63
C ARG A 68 -6.01 2.30 -2.23
N MET A 69 -6.12 2.04 -0.93
CA MET A 69 -6.90 0.93 -0.38
C MET A 69 -8.40 1.10 -0.68
N TYR A 70 -8.94 2.31 -0.51
CA TYR A 70 -10.32 2.64 -0.88
C TYR A 70 -10.59 2.39 -2.37
N ARG A 71 -9.66 2.79 -3.25
CA ARG A 71 -9.76 2.49 -4.69
C ARG A 71 -9.61 1.00 -5.00
N GLY A 72 -8.77 0.28 -4.28
CA GLY A 72 -8.57 -1.17 -4.45
C GLY A 72 -9.82 -1.97 -4.11
N ILE A 73 -10.48 -1.63 -2.99
CA ILE A 73 -11.73 -2.28 -2.54
C ILE A 73 -12.87 -1.98 -3.53
N LYS A 74 -12.99 -0.74 -4.01
CA LYS A 74 -14.04 -0.33 -4.95
C LYS A 74 -13.87 -0.92 -6.36
N LYS A 75 -12.68 -1.44 -6.70
CA LYS A 75 -12.40 -2.14 -7.97
C LYS A 75 -12.78 -3.62 -7.94
N MET A 76 -13.07 -4.14 -6.74
CA MET A 76 -13.42 -5.53 -6.48
C MET A 76 -14.95 -5.73 -6.36
N TYR A 77 -15.71 -4.63 -6.29
CA TYR A 77 -17.17 -4.55 -6.45
C TYR A 77 -17.50 -4.15 -7.89
#